data_AF-A0A6C0BHC2-F1
#
_entry.id   AF-A0A6C0BHC2-F1
#
_cell.length_a   1.000
_cell.length_b   1.000
_cell.length_c   1.000
_cell.angle_alpha   90.00
_cell.angle_beta   90.00
_cell.angle_gamma   90.00
#
_symmetry.space_group_name_H-M   'P 1'
#
loop_
_entity.id
_entity.type
_entity.pdbx_description
1 polymer ?
#
loop_
_entity_poly.entity_id
_entity_poly.type
_entity_poly.pdbx_seq_one_letter_code
_entity_poly.pdbx_strand_id
1 'polypeptide(L)'
;MYHIITQIQQSCTSIYCIKCTLSYPKKWYDTKLNRCFFCATFHSVYHTRNDILKELEWQFIKSGESDRKEYYQTYLKQMDDWCIHYSIESHKIDQEMEKDIRYTWNIDK
;
A
#
# COMPACT_ATOMS: atom_id res chain seq x y z
N MET A 1 44.17 12.72 -10.80
CA MET A 1 43.26 11.74 -10.18
C MET A 1 42.40 12.51 -9.19
N TYR A 2 41.19 12.91 -9.59
CA TYR A 2 40.24 13.55 -8.67
C TYR A 2 39.02 12.64 -8.59
N HIS A 3 38.77 12.12 -7.40
CA HIS A 3 37.60 11.31 -7.09
C HIS A 3 36.37 12.21 -7.13
N ILE A 4 35.58 12.09 -8.20
CA ILE A 4 34.20 12.57 -8.21
C ILE A 4 33.42 11.59 -7.35
N ILE A 5 33.29 11.90 -6.07
CA ILE A 5 32.32 11.24 -5.19
C ILE A 5 30.96 11.84 -5.59
N THR A 6 30.26 11.15 -6.49
CA THR A 6 28.85 11.40 -6.75
C THR A 6 28.08 11.00 -5.49
N GLN A 7 27.88 11.95 -4.57
CA GLN A 7 26.91 11.79 -3.49
C GLN A 7 25.52 11.79 -4.14
N ILE A 8 25.02 10.59 -4.43
CA ILE A 8 23.60 10.38 -4.69
C ILE A 8 22.89 10.68 -3.36
N GLN A 9 22.28 11.86 -3.26
CA GLN A 9 21.31 12.18 -2.21
C GLN A 9 20.25 11.08 -2.23
N GLN A 10 20.33 10.14 -1.29
CA GLN A 10 19.21 9.27 -0.97
C GLN A 10 18.12 10.16 -0.38
N SER A 11 17.25 10.67 -1.25
CA SER A 11 16.00 11.27 -0.82
C SER A 11 15.29 10.25 0.08
N CYS A 12 14.93 10.65 1.30
CA CYS A 12 14.19 9.80 2.21
C CYS A 12 12.79 9.62 1.61
N THR A 13 12.59 8.56 0.82
CA THR A 13 11.37 8.32 0.02
C THR A 13 10.21 7.77 0.85
N SER A 14 10.44 7.48 2.13
CA SER A 14 9.45 6.94 3.06
C SER A 14 9.12 7.92 4.19
N ILE A 15 7.87 7.89 4.63
CA ILE A 15 7.28 8.72 5.68
C ILE A 15 6.66 7.80 6.73
N TYR A 16 6.87 8.14 7.99
CA TYR A 16 6.31 7.44 9.13
C TYR A 16 4.87 7.88 9.42
N CYS A 17 3.96 6.94 9.61
CA CYS A 17 2.59 7.22 10.03
C CYS A 17 2.50 7.36 11.55
N ILE A 18 2.09 8.53 12.04
CA ILE A 18 1.90 8.74 13.49
C ILE A 18 0.81 7.87 14.12
N LYS A 19 -0.11 7.32 13.31
CA LYS A 19 -1.24 6.52 13.80
C LYS A 19 -0.93 5.03 13.90
N CYS A 20 -0.38 4.43 12.84
CA CYS A 20 -0.02 2.99 12.83
C CYS A 20 1.47 2.72 12.99
N THR A 21 2.31 3.74 13.14
CA THR A 21 3.77 3.58 13.35
C THR A 21 4.53 2.85 12.24
N LEU A 22 3.90 2.65 11.07
CA LEU A 22 4.51 2.01 9.90
C LEU A 22 5.08 3.06 8.94
N SER A 23 6.08 2.65 8.17
CA SER A 23 6.76 3.47 7.15
C SER A 23 6.19 3.20 5.77
N TYR A 24 5.78 4.27 5.08
CA TYR A 24 5.15 4.20 3.76
C TYR A 24 5.88 5.07 2.75
N PRO A 25 5.91 4.72 1.45
CA PRO A 25 6.33 5.67 0.43
C PRO A 25 5.45 6.93 0.50
N LYS A 26 6.02 8.11 0.24
CA LYS A 26 5.32 9.40 0.38
C LYS A 26 3.94 9.45 -0.33
N LYS A 27 3.77 8.73 -1.44
CA LYS A 27 2.50 8.63 -2.19
C LYS A 27 1.36 7.92 -1.42
N TRP A 28 1.68 7.16 -0.38
CA TRP A 28 0.72 6.47 0.49
C TRP A 28 0.47 7.23 1.80
N TYR A 29 0.86 8.50 1.86
CA TYR A 29 0.68 9.36 3.01
C TYR A 29 -0.25 10.52 2.69
N ASP A 30 -1.33 10.65 3.45
CA ASP A 30 -2.19 11.82 3.37
C ASP A 30 -1.60 12.94 4.23
N THR A 31 -1.03 13.94 3.55
CA THR A 31 -0.41 15.10 4.20
C THR A 31 -1.44 16.03 4.86
N LYS A 32 -2.69 16.05 4.39
CA LYS A 32 -3.75 16.89 4.98
C LYS A 32 -4.24 16.30 6.29
N LEU A 33 -4.37 14.97 6.35
CA LEU A 33 -4.81 14.23 7.53
C LEU A 33 -3.66 13.77 8.43
N ASN A 34 -2.42 14.04 8.02
CA ASN A 34 -1.19 13.66 8.70
C ASN A 34 -1.16 12.18 9.12
N ARG A 35 -1.55 11.28 8.19
CA ARG A 35 -1.59 9.82 8.44
C ARG A 35 -1.50 9.06 7.14
N CYS A 36 -1.09 7.78 7.21
CA CYS A 36 -1.06 6.93 6.02
C CYS A 36 -2.46 6.70 5.47
N PHE A 37 -2.48 6.36 4.18
CA PHE A 37 -3.68 6.09 3.42
C PHE A 37 -4.61 5.06 4.07
N PHE A 38 -4.06 3.93 4.54
CA PHE A 38 -4.86 2.92 5.23
C PHE A 38 -5.49 3.46 6.51
N CYS A 39 -4.73 4.18 7.32
CA CYS A 39 -5.24 4.82 8.54
C CYS A 39 -6.24 5.96 8.28
N ALA A 40 -6.19 6.55 7.09
CA ALA A 40 -7.10 7.59 6.65
C ALA A 40 -8.44 7.03 6.18
N THR A 41 -8.40 5.91 5.46
CA THR A 41 -9.56 5.31 4.80
C THR A 41 -10.23 4.23 5.65
N PHE A 42 -9.43 3.39 6.33
CA PHE A 42 -9.92 2.20 7.00
C PHE A 42 -9.77 2.30 8.52
N HIS A 43 -10.69 1.64 9.20
CA HIS A 43 -10.68 1.49 10.65
C HIS A 43 -10.48 0.03 11.00
N SER A 44 -9.37 -0.28 11.67
CA SER A 44 -8.94 -1.66 11.95
C SER A 44 -9.94 -2.51 12.74
N VAL A 45 -10.77 -1.88 13.57
CA VAL A 45 -11.81 -2.58 14.34
C VAL A 45 -13.00 -3.03 13.47
N TYR A 46 -13.26 -2.35 12.36
CA TYR A 46 -14.48 -2.54 11.57
C TYR A 46 -14.24 -3.17 10.20
N HIS A 47 -13.02 -3.07 9.67
CA HIS A 47 -12.71 -3.52 8.32
C HIS A 47 -11.91 -4.80 8.35
N THR A 48 -12.35 -5.76 7.55
CA THR A 48 -11.61 -6.99 7.27
C THR A 48 -10.61 -6.76 6.14
N ARG A 49 -9.67 -7.68 5.96
CA ARG A 49 -8.77 -7.68 4.79
C ARG A 49 -9.56 -7.66 3.47
N ASN A 50 -10.64 -8.44 3.38
CA ASN A 50 -11.55 -8.45 2.24
C ASN A 50 -12.10 -7.06 1.91
N ASP A 51 -12.56 -6.30 2.91
CA ASP A 51 -13.12 -4.96 2.70
C ASP A 51 -12.07 -4.01 2.11
N ILE A 52 -10.82 -4.14 2.55
CA ILE A 52 -9.70 -3.36 2.03
C ILE A 52 -9.37 -3.77 0.59
N LEU A 53 -9.37 -5.07 0.29
CA LEU A 53 -9.13 -5.57 -1.07
C LEU A 53 -10.19 -5.07 -2.08
N LYS A 54 -11.46 -4.92 -1.66
CA LYS A 54 -12.56 -4.47 -2.55
C LYS A 54 -12.36 -3.04 -3.03
N GLU A 55 -11.70 -2.23 -2.22
CA GLU A 55 -11.42 -0.83 -2.55
C GLU A 55 -10.23 -0.66 -3.49
N LEU A 56 -9.41 -1.69 -3.73
CA LEU A 56 -8.18 -1.63 -4.52
C LEU A 56 -8.35 -0.85 -5.84
N GLU A 57 -9.38 -1.18 -6.62
CA GLU A 57 -9.62 -0.58 -7.92
C GLU A 57 -9.93 0.91 -7.82
N TRP A 58 -10.80 1.29 -6.88
CA TRP A 58 -11.10 2.69 -6.61
C TRP A 58 -9.85 3.46 -6.17
N GLN A 59 -9.00 2.83 -5.36
CA GLN A 59 -7.76 3.45 -4.91
C GLN A 59 -6.73 3.60 -6.02
N PHE A 60 -6.65 2.64 -6.96
CA PHE A 60 -5.82 2.76 -8.16
C PHE A 60 -6.28 3.91 -9.06
N ILE A 61 -7.59 4.05 -9.29
CA ILE A 61 -8.13 5.16 -10.08
C ILE A 61 -7.78 6.50 -9.43
N LYS A 62 -7.90 6.60 -8.09
CA LYS A 62 -7.58 7.82 -7.34
C LYS A 62 -6.09 8.15 -7.29
N SER A 63 -5.22 7.15 -7.29
CA SER A 63 -3.77 7.36 -7.23
C SER A 63 -3.24 7.99 -8.52
N GLY A 64 -3.94 7.82 -9.65
CA GLY A 64 -3.50 8.30 -10.97
C GLY A 64 -2.32 7.50 -11.54
N GLU A 65 -1.98 6.37 -10.93
CA GLU A 65 -0.93 5.47 -11.41
C GLU A 65 -1.37 4.81 -12.72
N SER A 66 -0.43 4.65 -13.65
CA SER A 66 -0.70 4.00 -14.94
C SER A 66 -0.36 2.51 -14.94
N ASP A 67 0.61 2.09 -14.11
CA ASP A 67 1.06 0.71 -14.02
C ASP A 67 0.29 -0.04 -12.91
N ARG A 68 -0.65 -0.88 -13.34
CA ARG A 68 -1.44 -1.74 -12.45
C ARG A 68 -0.60 -2.75 -11.69
N LYS A 69 0.46 -3.29 -12.30
CA LYS A 69 1.28 -4.35 -11.73
C LYS A 69 2.14 -3.80 -10.61
N GLU A 70 2.84 -2.70 -10.85
CA GLU A 70 3.64 -2.02 -9.83
C GLU A 70 2.77 -1.51 -8.69
N TYR A 71 1.62 -0.90 -9.01
CA TYR A 71 0.68 -0.43 -8.00
C TYR A 71 0.16 -1.56 -7.13
N TYR A 72 -0.28 -2.67 -7.74
CA TYR A 72 -0.83 -3.82 -7.02
C TYR A 72 0.18 -4.43 -6.06
N GLN A 73 1.42 -4.65 -6.50
CA GLN A 73 2.48 -5.19 -5.65
C GLN A 73 2.76 -4.28 -4.45
N THR A 74 2.80 -2.97 -4.68
CA THR A 74 2.99 -1.99 -3.61
C THR A 74 1.79 -1.97 -2.66
N TYR A 75 0.56 -1.98 -3.20
CA TYR A 75 -0.67 -1.98 -2.41
C TYR A 75 -0.73 -3.19 -1.49
N LEU A 76 -0.54 -4.40 -2.03
CA LEU A 76 -0.57 -5.64 -1.26
C LEU A 76 0.44 -5.61 -0.12
N LYS A 77 1.69 -5.25 -0.42
CA LYS A 77 2.74 -5.18 0.61
C LYS A 77 2.34 -4.23 1.74
N GLN A 78 1.88 -3.03 1.41
CA GLN A 78 1.51 -2.03 2.41
C GLN A 78 0.25 -2.42 3.20
N MET A 79 -0.68 -3.12 2.55
CA MET A 79 -1.86 -3.70 3.19
C MET A 79 -1.46 -4.84 4.14
N ASP A 80 -0.57 -5.73 3.73
CA ASP A 80 -0.06 -6.84 4.55
C ASP A 80 0.60 -6.32 5.83
N ASP A 81 1.51 -5.35 5.69
CA ASP A 81 2.18 -4.73 6.83
C ASP A 81 1.15 -4.09 7.79
N TRP A 82 0.10 -3.46 7.25
CA TRP A 82 -0.97 -2.84 8.05
C TRP A 82 -1.87 -3.88 8.73
N CYS A 83 -2.28 -4.93 8.02
CA CYS A 83 -3.09 -6.03 8.58
C CYS A 83 -2.33 -6.75 9.69
N ILE A 84 -1.04 -7.06 9.49
CA ILE A 84 -0.18 -7.67 10.51
C ILE A 84 -0.11 -6.77 11.74
N HIS A 85 0.15 -5.47 11.55
CA HIS A 85 0.24 -4.52 12.66
C HIS A 85 -1.03 -4.47 13.52
N TYR A 86 -2.22 -4.54 12.91
CA TYR A 86 -3.50 -4.53 13.62
C TYR A 86 -4.06 -5.92 13.92
N SER A 87 -3.30 -7.00 13.68
CA SER A 87 -3.76 -8.38 13.86
C SER A 87 -5.06 -8.70 13.12
N ILE A 88 -5.24 -8.14 11.92
CA ILE A 88 -6.37 -8.45 11.04
C ILE A 88 -6.05 -9.74 10.31
N GLU A 89 -6.81 -10.78 10.61
CA GLU A 89 -6.60 -12.11 10.05
C GLU A 89 -6.93 -12.17 8.54
N SER A 90 -6.21 -13.04 7.84
CA SER A 90 -6.59 -13.44 6.49
C SER A 90 -7.42 -14.72 6.53
N HIS A 91 -8.49 -14.72 5.76
CA HIS A 91 -9.38 -15.85 5.55
C HIS A 91 -9.31 -16.36 4.11
N LYS A 92 -9.87 -17.55 3.89
CA LYS A 92 -9.88 -18.19 2.56
C LYS A 92 -10.46 -17.30 1.46
N ILE A 93 -11.49 -16.52 1.78
CA ILE A 93 -12.15 -15.59 0.86
C ILE A 93 -11.19 -14.50 0.36
N ASP A 94 -10.23 -14.05 1.18
CA ASP A 94 -9.25 -13.05 0.77
C ASP A 94 -8.30 -13.62 -0.29
N GLN A 95 -7.90 -14.89 -0.13
CA GLN A 95 -7.01 -15.57 -1.07
C GLN A 95 -7.69 -15.82 -2.41
N GLU A 96 -8.98 -16.16 -2.40
CA GLU A 96 -9.80 -16.30 -3.62
C GLU A 96 -9.91 -14.95 -4.33
N MET A 97 -10.20 -13.89 -3.58
CA MET A 97 -10.29 -12.54 -4.13
C MET A 97 -8.97 -12.00 -4.67
N GLU A 98 -7.85 -12.23 -4.00
CA GLU A 98 -6.52 -11.86 -4.52
C GLU A 98 -6.19 -12.62 -5.82
N LYS A 99 -6.57 -13.89 -5.93
CA LYS A 99 -6.41 -14.65 -7.19
C LYS A 99 -7.24 -14.04 -8.31
N ASP A 100 -8.50 -13.69 -8.03
CA ASP A 100 -9.40 -13.08 -8.99
C ASP A 100 -8.91 -11.71 -9.45
N ILE A 101 -8.36 -10.91 -8.54
CA ILE A 101 -7.72 -9.63 -8.87
C ILE A 101 -6.51 -9.87 -9.76
N ARG A 102 -5.60 -10.78 -9.39
CA ARG A 102 -4.39 -11.09 -10.18
C ARG A 102 -4.73 -11.53 -11.60
N TYR A 103 -5.79 -12.31 -11.76
CA TYR A 103 -6.32 -12.72 -13.06
C TYR A 103 -6.89 -11.53 -13.84
N THR A 104 -7.84 -10.80 -13.25
CA THR A 104 -8.57 -9.69 -13.89
C THR A 104 -7.62 -8.56 -14.30
N TRP A 105 -6.60 -8.29 -13.49
CA TRP A 105 -5.63 -7.23 -13.72
C TRP A 105 -4.42 -7.68 -14.54
N ASN A 106 -4.38 -8.95 -14.98
CA ASN A 106 -3.26 -9.55 -15.71
C ASN A 106 -1.91 -9.33 -15.00
N ILE A 107 -1.88 -9.46 -13.67
CA ILE A 107 -0.68 -9.20 -12.85
C ILE A 107 0.43 -10.21 -13.17
N ASP A 108 0.07 -11.45 -13.50
CA ASP A 108 1.00 -12.57 -13.71
C ASP A 108 1.40 -12.80 -15.16
N LYS A 109 0.83 -12.03 -16.09
CA LYS A 109 1.28 -12.00 -17.48
C LYS A 109 2.44 -11.02 -17.64
#